data_AF-A0A1C6BA81-F1
#
_entry.id   AF-A0A1C6BA81-F1
#
_cell.length_a   1.000
_cell.length_b   1.000
_cell.length_c   1.000
_cell.angle_alpha   90.00
_cell.angle_beta   90.00
_cell.angle_gamma   90.00
#
_symmetry.space_group_name_H-M   'P 1'
#
loop_
_entity.id
_entity.type
_entity.pdbx_description
1 polymer ?
#
loop_
_entity_poly.entity_id
_entity_poly.type
_entity_poly.pdbx_seq_one_letter_code
_entity_poly.pdbx_strand_id
1 'polypeptide(L)'
;MKENNIVKIQTEYKRELNKTHLLLKKAGVYSEDYQIRMLRENHIEGLLPLKTWGLDEMSVCEYDISGMQSLENLYDRKGIVSKEMKELLETILKVMEEIDKYLLNANCLLLDPAYVFKENEEYIFCYCPFHEKDVRESFHELTEFFVQHTDYQDVDSVKLSFLLHKETMEENYSLGKILDKIKQEETVRKPTEEYRRKNMDVLFQNSTCEDAEHDWIACQEMGNNIMRETDNLWTPVRRFLQKHRKPRWGDFDGIYIDEEEFY
;
A
#
# COMPACT_ATOMS: atom_id res chain seq x y z
N MET A 1 -5.10 -28.03 -6.61
CA MET A 1 -4.43 -28.32 -5.34
C MET A 1 -3.02 -27.77 -5.39
N LYS A 2 -2.80 -26.59 -4.81
CA LYS A 2 -1.50 -26.14 -4.28
C LYS A 2 -1.83 -25.29 -3.06
N GLU A 3 -1.91 -25.92 -1.90
CA GLU A 3 -1.76 -25.21 -0.64
C GLU A 3 -0.31 -24.75 -0.58
N ASN A 4 -0.06 -23.56 -1.12
CA ASN A 4 1.17 -22.83 -0.81
C ASN A 4 1.02 -22.40 0.65
N ASN A 5 1.40 -23.29 1.58
CA ASN A 5 1.71 -22.90 2.95
C ASN A 5 2.92 -21.97 2.89
N ILE A 6 2.67 -20.69 2.59
CA ILE A 6 3.66 -19.64 2.78
C ILE A 6 3.89 -19.60 4.28
N VAL A 7 4.98 -20.21 4.73
CA VAL A 7 5.42 -20.09 6.12
C VAL A 7 5.59 -18.62 6.40
N LYS A 8 4.67 -18.09 7.23
CA LYS A 8 4.56 -16.67 7.54
C LYS A 8 5.84 -16.20 8.22
N ILE A 9 6.37 -15.06 7.78
CA ILE A 9 7.47 -14.40 8.50
C ILE A 9 6.93 -13.98 9.87
N GLN A 10 7.70 -14.27 10.92
CA GLN A 10 7.49 -13.73 12.25
C GLN A 10 8.31 -12.45 12.39
N THR A 11 7.64 -11.38 12.80
CA THR A 11 8.22 -10.04 12.90
C THR A 11 8.40 -9.69 14.37
N GLU A 12 9.61 -9.30 14.75
CA GLU A 12 9.95 -8.88 16.11
C GLU A 12 10.72 -7.56 16.08
N TYR A 13 10.46 -6.70 17.07
CA TYR A 13 11.15 -5.42 17.23
C TYR A 13 12.03 -5.46 18.47
N LYS A 14 13.34 -5.30 18.28
CA LYS A 14 14.29 -5.19 19.38
C LYS A 14 14.66 -3.72 19.57
N ARG A 15 14.31 -3.17 20.75
CA ARG A 15 14.61 -1.78 21.11
C ARG A 15 15.76 -1.74 22.12
N GLU A 16 16.81 -1.04 21.75
CA GLU A 16 17.93 -0.67 22.61
C GLU A 16 17.86 0.83 22.91
N LEU A 17 18.75 1.35 23.76
CA LEU A 17 18.69 2.76 24.23
C LEU A 17 18.56 3.78 23.10
N ASN A 18 19.31 3.59 22.01
CA ASN A 18 19.34 4.50 20.85
C ASN A 18 19.10 3.80 19.51
N LYS A 19 18.74 2.50 19.53
CA LYS A 19 18.61 1.70 18.32
C LYS A 19 17.32 0.89 18.30
N THR A 20 16.67 0.83 17.15
CA THR A 20 15.54 -0.07 16.91
C THR A 20 15.89 -1.00 15.77
N HIS A 21 15.90 -2.29 16.06
CA HIS A 21 16.16 -3.34 15.08
C HIS A 21 14.86 -4.08 14.74
N LEU A 22 14.63 -4.29 13.45
CA LEU A 22 13.58 -5.15 12.93
C LEU A 22 14.16 -6.54 12.65
N LEU A 23 13.55 -7.56 13.23
CA LEU A 23 13.93 -8.96 13.06
C LEU A 23 12.82 -9.69 12.31
N LEU A 24 13.15 -10.22 11.13
CA LEU A 24 12.27 -11.09 10.35
C LEU A 24 12.77 -12.53 10.48
N LYS A 25 11.96 -13.39 11.08
CA LYS A 25 12.27 -14.80 11.36
C LYS A 25 11.42 -15.69 10.48
N LYS A 26 12.04 -16.68 9.82
CA LYS A 26 11.35 -17.70 9.04
C LYS A 26 11.88 -19.08 9.41
N ALA A 27 10.98 -20.03 9.63
CA ALA A 27 11.38 -21.42 9.84
C ALA A 27 12.04 -21.98 8.56
N GLY A 28 13.21 -22.59 8.71
CA GLY A 28 14.02 -23.10 7.61
C GLY A 28 15.51 -23.08 7.94
N VAL A 29 16.23 -24.06 7.39
CA VAL A 29 17.68 -24.16 7.53
C VAL A 29 18.34 -22.96 6.88
N TYR A 30 19.10 -22.21 7.66
CA TYR A 30 19.89 -21.10 7.15
C TYR A 30 20.98 -21.62 6.23
N SER A 31 21.02 -21.08 5.01
CA SER A 31 22.07 -21.36 4.03
C SER A 31 22.55 -20.05 3.45
N GLU A 32 23.87 -19.84 3.42
CA GLU A 32 24.47 -18.68 2.76
C GLU A 32 24.51 -18.87 1.25
N ASP A 33 23.48 -18.38 0.58
CA ASP A 33 23.43 -18.28 -0.88
C ASP A 33 24.21 -17.06 -1.40
N TYR A 34 24.49 -17.02 -2.71
CA TYR A 34 25.20 -15.91 -3.36
C TYR A 34 24.53 -14.56 -3.11
N GLN A 35 23.20 -14.52 -3.01
CA GLN A 35 22.43 -13.29 -2.75
C GLN A 35 22.83 -12.65 -1.43
N ILE A 36 23.04 -13.45 -0.39
CA ILE A 36 23.49 -12.97 0.93
C ILE A 36 24.90 -12.37 0.83
N ARG A 37 25.78 -12.97 0.04
CA ARG A 37 27.13 -12.43 -0.19
C ARG A 37 27.08 -11.10 -0.93
N MET A 38 26.27 -11.00 -1.98
CA MET A 38 26.09 -9.75 -2.74
C MET A 38 25.58 -8.62 -1.85
N LEU A 39 24.58 -8.88 -1.01
CA LEU A 39 24.02 -7.90 -0.08
C LEU A 39 24.98 -7.48 1.04
N ARG A 40 25.90 -8.37 1.44
CA ARG A 40 26.88 -8.11 2.50
C ARG A 40 28.10 -7.33 1.98
N GLU A 41 28.52 -7.61 0.75
CA GLU A 41 29.73 -7.03 0.15
C GLU A 41 29.46 -5.73 -0.63
N ASN A 42 28.20 -5.47 -1.02
CA ASN A 42 27.81 -4.30 -1.79
C ASN A 42 26.81 -3.43 -1.03
N HIS A 43 26.84 -2.12 -1.31
CA HIS A 43 25.77 -1.21 -0.92
C HIS A 43 24.82 -1.04 -2.11
N ILE A 44 23.60 -1.58 -1.98
CA ILE A 44 22.57 -1.50 -3.02
C ILE A 44 21.65 -0.33 -2.67
N GLU A 45 21.59 0.67 -3.55
CA GLU A 45 20.78 1.86 -3.31
C GLU A 45 19.29 1.52 -3.17
N GLY A 46 18.64 2.12 -2.17
CA GLY A 46 17.24 1.88 -1.83
C GLY A 46 16.98 0.59 -1.04
N LEU A 47 18.00 -0.21 -0.70
CA LEU A 47 17.85 -1.35 0.22
C LEU A 47 18.46 -1.04 1.59
N LEU A 48 17.80 -1.53 2.65
CA LEU A 48 18.38 -1.50 3.99
C LEU A 48 19.55 -2.51 4.09
N PRO A 49 20.67 -2.13 4.74
CA PRO A 49 21.78 -3.06 4.99
C PRO A 49 21.32 -4.32 5.72
N LEU A 50 21.62 -5.47 5.15
CA LEU A 50 21.15 -6.75 5.62
C LEU A 50 22.16 -7.43 6.56
N LYS A 51 21.71 -7.83 7.75
CA LYS A 51 22.39 -8.82 8.58
C LYS A 51 21.57 -10.10 8.65
N THR A 52 22.21 -11.25 8.46
CA THR A 52 21.55 -12.55 8.49
C THR A 52 22.34 -13.58 9.27
N TRP A 53 21.62 -14.48 9.94
CA TRP A 53 22.18 -15.65 10.60
C TRP A 53 21.11 -16.73 10.79
N GLY A 54 21.57 -17.94 11.07
CA GLY A 54 20.72 -19.02 11.55
C GLY A 54 20.60 -19.01 13.08
N LEU A 55 19.40 -19.21 13.59
CA LEU A 55 19.11 -19.45 15.00
C LEU A 55 18.29 -20.74 15.09
N ASP A 56 18.92 -21.82 15.54
CA ASP A 56 18.35 -23.18 15.54
C ASP A 56 17.82 -23.58 14.15
N GLU A 57 16.52 -23.82 14.02
CA GLU A 57 15.82 -24.12 12.75
C GLU A 57 15.16 -22.88 12.12
N MET A 58 15.62 -21.67 12.47
CA MET A 58 15.12 -20.41 11.92
C MET A 58 16.23 -19.64 11.19
N SER A 59 15.86 -19.06 10.07
CA SER A 59 16.64 -18.04 9.38
C SER A 59 16.17 -16.65 9.83
N VAL A 60 17.11 -15.77 10.17
CA VAL A 60 16.82 -14.43 10.70
C VAL A 60 17.44 -13.38 9.77
N CYS A 61 16.65 -12.36 9.43
CA CYS A 61 17.10 -11.10 8.83
C CYS A 61 16.94 -10.01 9.86
N GLU A 62 17.96 -9.18 10.02
CA GLU A 62 17.96 -8.02 10.89
C GLU A 62 18.24 -6.75 10.09
N TYR A 63 17.45 -5.72 10.35
CA TYR A 63 17.61 -4.37 9.80
C TYR A 63 17.68 -3.36 10.94
N ASP A 64 18.49 -2.32 10.77
CA ASP A 64 18.47 -1.14 11.64
C ASP A 64 17.45 -0.15 11.07
N ILE A 65 16.38 0.11 11.82
CA ILE A 65 15.28 1.01 11.43
C ILE A 65 15.21 2.24 12.36
N SER A 66 16.32 2.56 13.00
CA SER A 66 16.41 3.67 13.95
C SER A 66 16.11 5.01 13.27
N GLY A 67 15.13 5.75 13.79
CA GLY A 67 14.74 7.06 13.23
C GLY A 67 13.85 6.99 11.99
N MET A 68 13.55 5.78 11.48
CA MET A 68 12.72 5.58 10.30
C MET A 68 11.25 5.36 10.67
N GLN A 69 10.35 5.64 9.74
CA GLN A 69 8.92 5.33 9.87
C GLN A 69 8.49 4.37 8.77
N SER A 70 7.77 3.31 9.11
CA SER A 70 7.19 2.42 8.10
C SER A 70 6.07 3.11 7.34
N LEU A 71 5.84 2.71 6.08
CA LEU A 71 4.76 3.24 5.25
C LEU A 71 3.39 3.05 5.91
N GLU A 72 3.16 1.88 6.50
CA GLU A 72 1.93 1.57 7.26
C GLU A 72 1.69 2.65 8.33
N ASN A 73 2.64 2.87 9.23
CA ASN A 73 2.50 3.85 10.30
C ASN A 73 2.43 5.30 9.82
N LEU A 74 3.14 5.61 8.72
CA LEU A 74 3.19 6.95 8.15
C LEU A 74 1.81 7.34 7.60
N TYR A 75 1.18 6.45 6.83
CA TYR A 75 -0.06 6.73 6.13
C TYR A 75 -1.34 6.27 6.87
N ASP A 76 -1.21 5.51 7.95
CA ASP A 76 -2.30 5.32 8.92
C ASP A 76 -2.75 6.65 9.55
N ARG A 77 -1.79 7.58 9.73
CA ARG A 77 -2.02 8.87 10.39
C ARG A 77 -2.33 10.00 9.41
N LYS A 78 -1.91 9.85 8.16
CA LYS A 78 -1.96 10.86 7.10
C LYS A 78 -2.41 10.17 5.83
N GLY A 79 -3.44 10.67 5.14
CA GLY A 79 -3.79 10.13 3.82
C GLY A 79 -2.60 10.24 2.86
N ILE A 80 -2.36 9.19 2.06
CA ILE A 80 -1.33 9.23 1.01
C ILE A 80 -1.84 10.04 -0.18
N VAL A 81 -1.02 11.00 -0.65
CA VAL A 81 -1.37 11.81 -1.83
C VAL A 81 -0.74 11.30 -3.14
N SER A 82 -1.27 11.75 -4.28
CA SER A 82 -0.89 11.33 -5.63
C SER A 82 0.61 11.48 -5.89
N LYS A 83 1.19 12.57 -5.38
CA LYS A 83 2.62 12.85 -5.49
C LYS A 83 3.45 11.79 -4.75
N GLU A 84 3.07 11.45 -3.53
CA GLU A 84 3.78 10.46 -2.71
C GLU A 84 3.66 9.04 -3.30
N MET A 85 2.49 8.69 -3.84
CA MET A 85 2.30 7.43 -4.58
C MET A 85 3.26 7.35 -5.77
N LYS A 86 3.33 8.41 -6.60
CA LYS A 86 4.22 8.45 -7.77
C LYS A 86 5.68 8.34 -7.39
N GLU A 87 6.11 9.07 -6.36
CA GLU A 87 7.47 8.98 -5.82
C GLU A 87 7.80 7.57 -5.36
N LEU A 88 6.89 6.91 -4.64
CA LEU A 88 7.08 5.53 -4.20
C LEU A 88 7.18 4.55 -5.39
N LEU A 89 6.31 4.69 -6.40
CA LEU A 89 6.37 3.87 -7.62
C LEU A 89 7.69 4.05 -8.38
N GLU A 90 8.17 5.28 -8.50
CA GLU A 90 9.45 5.57 -9.13
C GLU A 90 10.62 4.94 -8.38
N THR A 91 10.59 4.99 -7.04
CA THR A 91 11.63 4.37 -6.22
C THR A 91 11.59 2.85 -6.32
N ILE A 92 10.40 2.22 -6.36
CA ILE A 92 10.27 0.77 -6.56
C ILE A 92 10.95 0.36 -7.87
N LEU A 93 10.69 1.06 -8.98
CA LEU A 93 11.33 0.74 -10.26
C LEU A 93 12.85 0.88 -10.21
N LYS A 94 13.36 1.95 -9.59
CA LYS A 94 14.82 2.14 -9.42
C LYS A 94 15.44 1.01 -8.60
N VAL A 95 14.79 0.60 -7.51
CA VAL A 95 15.28 -0.50 -6.66
C VAL A 95 15.25 -1.82 -7.41
N MET A 96 14.24 -2.08 -8.24
CA MET A 96 14.21 -3.26 -9.11
C MET A 96 15.37 -3.27 -10.11
N GLU A 97 15.68 -2.13 -10.73
CA GLU A 97 16.84 -1.99 -11.61
C GLU A 97 18.17 -2.24 -10.86
N GLU A 98 18.29 -1.75 -9.63
CA GLU A 98 19.46 -2.01 -8.78
C GLU A 98 19.59 -3.50 -8.43
N ILE A 99 18.50 -4.15 -8.01
CA ILE A 99 18.45 -5.59 -7.70
C ILE A 99 18.88 -6.42 -8.91
N ASP A 100 18.40 -6.06 -10.10
CA ASP A 100 18.74 -6.75 -11.36
C ASP A 100 20.24 -6.64 -11.70
N LYS A 101 20.90 -5.50 -11.43
CA LYS A 101 22.35 -5.31 -11.66
C LYS A 101 23.20 -6.32 -10.89
N TYR A 102 22.74 -6.73 -9.72
CA TYR A 102 23.42 -7.71 -8.86
C TYR A 102 22.87 -9.14 -9.02
N LEU A 103 21.98 -9.37 -9.99
CA LEU A 103 21.31 -10.66 -10.24
C LEU A 103 20.57 -11.18 -9.00
N LEU A 104 20.03 -10.27 -8.19
CA LEU A 104 19.22 -10.61 -7.03
C LEU A 104 17.80 -10.99 -7.46
N ASN A 105 17.12 -11.85 -6.70
CA ASN A 105 15.75 -12.23 -6.99
C ASN A 105 14.76 -11.14 -6.55
N ALA A 106 14.08 -10.50 -7.51
CA ALA A 106 13.06 -9.48 -7.23
C ALA A 106 11.92 -9.98 -6.32
N ASN A 107 11.62 -11.29 -6.31
CA ASN A 107 10.60 -11.87 -5.42
C ASN A 107 10.99 -11.86 -3.93
N CYS A 108 12.24 -11.51 -3.60
CA CYS A 108 12.70 -11.34 -2.23
C CYS A 108 12.64 -9.88 -1.73
N LEU A 109 12.24 -8.94 -2.60
CA LEU A 109 11.97 -7.55 -2.22
C LEU A 109 10.64 -7.45 -1.46
N LEU A 110 10.66 -6.84 -0.28
CA LEU A 110 9.46 -6.67 0.53
C LEU A 110 8.76 -5.34 0.18
N LEU A 111 7.60 -5.45 -0.48
CA LEU A 111 6.74 -4.30 -0.83
C LEU A 111 5.57 -4.09 0.15
N ASP A 112 5.44 -4.96 1.15
CA ASP A 112 4.45 -4.80 2.22
C ASP A 112 4.72 -3.46 2.97
N PRO A 113 3.72 -2.59 3.15
CA PRO A 113 3.86 -1.31 3.85
C PRO A 113 4.48 -1.39 5.26
N ALA A 114 4.43 -2.55 5.93
CA ALA A 114 5.08 -2.77 7.21
C ALA A 114 6.62 -2.89 7.12
N TYR A 115 7.16 -3.20 5.94
CA TYR A 115 8.60 -3.44 5.70
C TYR A 115 9.24 -2.45 4.72
N VAL A 116 8.48 -1.43 4.31
CA VAL A 116 9.00 -0.28 3.56
C VAL A 116 9.07 0.90 4.50
N PHE A 117 10.21 1.57 4.52
CA PHE A 117 10.51 2.65 5.45
C PHE A 117 10.75 3.96 4.70
N LYS A 118 10.52 5.07 5.39
CA LYS A 118 10.85 6.41 4.91
C LYS A 118 11.86 7.06 5.85
N GLU A 119 12.95 7.57 5.29
CA GLU A 119 13.99 8.35 5.98
C GLU A 119 14.35 9.55 5.12
N ASN A 120 14.32 10.78 5.68
CA ASN A 120 14.72 12.01 4.98
C ASN A 120 14.05 12.22 3.58
N GLU A 121 12.78 11.87 3.44
CA GLU A 121 12.01 11.88 2.16
C GLU A 121 12.33 10.77 1.16
N GLU A 122 13.26 9.86 1.48
CA GLU A 122 13.59 8.71 0.64
C GLU A 122 12.91 7.43 1.14
N TYR A 123 12.41 6.61 0.22
CA TYR A 123 11.86 5.29 0.53
C TYR A 123 12.96 4.24 0.47
N ILE A 124 13.04 3.42 1.51
CA ILE A 124 14.06 2.37 1.65
C ILE A 124 13.34 1.04 1.96
N PHE A 125 13.79 -0.03 1.32
CA PHE A 125 13.10 -1.32 1.31
C PHE A 125 13.90 -2.39 2.05
N CYS A 126 13.20 -3.28 2.74
CA CYS A 126 13.79 -4.53 3.23
C CYS A 126 13.90 -5.56 2.09
N TYR A 127 14.99 -6.33 2.09
CA TYR A 127 15.20 -7.45 1.17
C TYR A 127 15.50 -8.74 1.95
N CYS A 128 14.68 -9.76 1.80
CA CYS A 128 14.75 -10.99 2.59
C CYS A 128 15.02 -12.23 1.71
N PRO A 129 16.29 -12.67 1.58
CA PRO A 129 16.68 -13.71 0.61
C PRO A 129 15.99 -15.07 0.78
N PHE A 130 15.51 -15.37 1.98
CA PHE A 130 14.82 -16.64 2.28
C PHE A 130 13.30 -16.49 2.33
N HIS A 131 12.75 -15.31 2.05
CA HIS A 131 11.32 -15.09 1.84
C HIS A 131 11.06 -14.70 0.40
N GLU A 132 10.44 -15.62 -0.34
CA GLU A 132 10.09 -15.40 -1.73
C GLU A 132 8.57 -15.26 -1.85
N LYS A 133 8.13 -14.15 -2.46
CA LYS A 133 6.75 -13.87 -2.84
C LYS A 133 6.75 -13.23 -4.23
N ASP A 134 5.81 -13.60 -5.09
CA ASP A 134 5.75 -13.00 -6.44
C ASP A 134 5.67 -11.48 -6.30
N VAL A 135 6.65 -10.77 -6.85
CA VAL A 135 6.74 -9.31 -6.72
C VAL A 135 5.48 -8.61 -7.27
N ARG A 136 4.79 -9.23 -8.23
CA ARG A 136 3.52 -8.73 -8.77
C ARG A 136 2.37 -8.90 -7.78
N GLU A 137 2.36 -9.97 -7.01
CA GLU A 137 1.37 -10.14 -5.94
C GLU A 137 1.63 -9.11 -4.83
N SER A 138 2.89 -8.97 -4.40
CA SER A 138 3.29 -7.97 -3.39
C SER A 138 2.96 -6.54 -3.82
N PHE A 139 3.17 -6.20 -5.10
CA PHE A 139 2.81 -4.89 -5.62
C PHE A 139 1.30 -4.69 -5.72
N HIS A 140 0.54 -5.73 -6.07
CA HIS A 140 -0.93 -5.65 -6.08
C HIS A 140 -1.46 -5.32 -4.68
N GLU A 141 -0.96 -5.99 -3.64
CA GLU A 141 -1.30 -5.67 -2.24
C GLU A 141 -0.91 -4.25 -1.84
N LEU A 142 0.23 -3.74 -2.32
CA LEU A 142 0.61 -2.34 -2.11
C LEU A 142 -0.41 -1.38 -2.77
N THR A 143 -0.95 -1.71 -3.95
CA THR A 143 -2.01 -0.91 -4.55
C THR A 143 -3.32 -0.96 -3.77
N GLU A 144 -3.64 -2.09 -3.12
CA GLU A 144 -4.78 -2.16 -2.19
C GLU A 144 -4.57 -1.24 -0.99
N PHE A 145 -3.34 -1.19 -0.45
CA PHE A 145 -2.99 -0.26 0.62
C PHE A 145 -3.20 1.20 0.20
N PHE A 146 -2.83 1.57 -1.03
CA PHE A 146 -3.11 2.92 -1.55
C PHE A 146 -4.61 3.21 -1.54
N VAL A 147 -5.45 2.33 -2.05
CA VAL A 147 -6.91 2.53 -2.07
C VAL A 147 -7.47 2.73 -0.66
N GLN A 148 -6.96 1.99 0.32
CA GLN A 148 -7.41 2.08 1.72
C GLN A 148 -6.99 3.40 2.40
N HIS A 149 -5.79 3.89 2.12
CA HIS A 149 -5.18 5.02 2.85
C HIS A 149 -5.10 6.31 2.02
N THR A 150 -5.74 6.35 0.84
CA THR A 150 -5.75 7.55 -0.03
C THR A 150 -6.37 8.74 0.69
N ASP A 151 -5.79 9.93 0.50
CA ASP A 151 -6.46 11.17 0.88
C ASP A 151 -7.64 11.47 -0.06
N TYR A 152 -8.86 11.26 0.45
CA TYR A 152 -10.10 11.48 -0.30
C TYR A 152 -10.41 12.96 -0.56
N GLN A 153 -9.69 13.90 0.08
CA GLN A 153 -9.79 15.32 -0.24
C GLN A 153 -9.08 15.67 -1.56
N ASP A 154 -8.12 14.84 -1.99
CA ASP A 154 -7.41 15.03 -3.26
C ASP A 154 -7.94 14.10 -4.36
N VAL A 155 -8.62 14.72 -5.33
CA VAL A 155 -9.19 14.03 -6.50
C VAL A 155 -8.12 13.29 -7.31
N ASP A 156 -6.91 13.83 -7.41
CA ASP A 156 -5.84 13.19 -8.19
C ASP A 156 -5.26 11.96 -7.46
N SER A 157 -5.25 11.97 -6.14
CA SER A 157 -4.87 10.82 -5.30
C SER A 157 -5.85 9.67 -5.47
N VAL A 158 -7.14 9.98 -5.38
CA VAL A 158 -8.22 9.01 -5.57
C VAL A 158 -8.21 8.44 -6.98
N LYS A 159 -8.05 9.26 -8.02
CA LYS A 159 -7.97 8.71 -9.39
C LYS A 159 -6.77 7.78 -9.57
N LEU A 160 -5.62 8.15 -9.01
CA LEU A 160 -4.39 7.39 -9.17
C LEU A 160 -4.43 6.04 -8.45
N SER A 161 -4.85 5.99 -7.18
CA SER A 161 -4.89 4.73 -6.42
C SER A 161 -5.82 3.71 -7.07
N PHE A 162 -6.94 4.17 -7.61
CA PHE A 162 -7.89 3.34 -8.35
C PHE A 162 -7.34 2.82 -9.68
N LEU A 163 -6.70 3.70 -10.45
CA LEU A 163 -6.08 3.31 -11.72
C LEU A 163 -5.03 2.21 -11.48
N LEU A 164 -4.17 2.41 -10.48
CA LEU A 164 -3.13 1.46 -10.08
C LEU A 164 -3.73 0.10 -9.72
N HIS A 165 -4.70 0.08 -8.80
CA HIS A 165 -5.34 -1.16 -8.36
C HIS A 165 -6.06 -1.90 -9.48
N LYS A 166 -6.69 -1.17 -10.40
CA LYS A 166 -7.35 -1.76 -11.57
C LYS A 166 -6.34 -2.40 -12.53
N GLU A 167 -5.25 -1.71 -12.83
CA GLU A 167 -4.22 -2.22 -13.75
C GLU A 167 -3.51 -3.45 -13.17
N THR A 168 -3.34 -3.54 -11.84
CA THR A 168 -2.72 -4.70 -11.19
C THR A 168 -3.64 -5.92 -11.07
N MET A 169 -4.93 -5.80 -11.37
CA MET A 169 -5.87 -6.93 -11.47
C MET A 169 -5.71 -7.73 -12.77
N GLU A 170 -5.00 -7.19 -13.77
CA GLU A 170 -4.71 -7.92 -15.01
C GLU A 170 -3.63 -8.98 -14.76
N GLU A 171 -3.80 -10.21 -15.27
CA GLU A 171 -2.89 -11.34 -14.98
C GLU A 171 -1.42 -11.12 -15.42
N ASN A 172 -1.17 -10.22 -16.38
CA ASN A 172 0.17 -9.98 -16.96
C ASN A 172 0.50 -8.48 -17.07
N TYR A 173 0.27 -7.74 -15.98
CA TYR A 173 0.63 -6.33 -15.94
C TYR A 173 2.16 -6.12 -15.86
N SER A 174 2.61 -4.92 -16.23
CA SER A 174 4.02 -4.51 -16.16
C SER A 174 4.12 -3.16 -15.44
N LEU A 175 4.89 -3.11 -14.36
CA LEU A 175 5.08 -1.93 -13.52
C LEU A 175 5.57 -0.71 -14.32
N GLY A 176 6.57 -0.91 -15.19
CA GLY A 176 7.09 0.16 -16.04
C GLY A 176 6.01 0.75 -16.96
N LYS A 177 5.20 -0.10 -17.60
CA LYS A 177 4.10 0.34 -18.46
C LYS A 177 3.03 1.12 -17.70
N ILE A 178 2.72 0.70 -16.46
CA ILE A 178 1.76 1.39 -15.60
C ILE A 178 2.26 2.81 -15.30
N LEU A 179 3.53 2.94 -14.92
CA LEU A 179 4.11 4.26 -14.63
C LEU A 179 4.19 5.15 -15.87
N ASP A 180 4.54 4.60 -17.04
CA ASP A 180 4.58 5.34 -18.30
C ASP A 180 3.20 5.91 -18.67
N LYS A 181 2.13 5.12 -18.51
CA LYS A 181 0.75 5.60 -18.70
C LYS A 181 0.43 6.77 -17.78
N ILE A 182 0.80 6.67 -16.49
CA ILE A 182 0.56 7.72 -15.49
C ILE A 182 1.27 9.02 -15.89
N LYS A 183 2.54 8.92 -16.31
CA LYS A 183 3.33 10.09 -16.75
C LYS A 183 2.74 10.75 -17.99
N GLN A 184 2.25 9.96 -18.95
CA GLN A 184 1.62 10.49 -20.16
C GLN A 184 0.35 11.29 -19.84
N GLU A 185 -0.52 10.81 -18.94
CA GLU A 185 -1.74 11.53 -18.55
C GLU A 185 -1.46 12.88 -17.89
N GLU A 186 -0.35 13.04 -17.18
CA GLU A 186 0.02 14.31 -16.55
C GLU A 186 0.45 15.37 -17.57
N THR A 187 1.12 14.96 -18.65
CA THR A 187 1.60 15.89 -19.69
C THR A 187 0.47 16.52 -20.50
N VAL A 188 -0.68 15.86 -20.59
CA VAL A 188 -1.87 16.35 -21.32
C VAL A 188 -2.66 17.40 -20.51
N ARG A 189 -2.44 17.53 -19.20
CA ARG A 189 -3.35 18.23 -18.26
C ARG A 189 -3.06 19.71 -17.91
N LYS A 190 -2.14 20.45 -18.55
CA LYS A 190 -1.96 21.91 -18.27
C LYS A 190 -2.10 22.79 -19.53
N PRO A 191 -2.80 23.96 -19.52
CA PRO A 191 -3.82 24.48 -18.58
C PRO A 191 -5.07 25.12 -19.26
N THR A 192 -6.23 25.14 -18.57
CA THR A 192 -7.11 26.33 -18.58
C THR A 192 -7.89 26.41 -17.27
N GLU A 193 -7.59 27.42 -16.45
CA GLU A 193 -8.18 27.68 -15.12
C GLU A 193 -9.69 28.01 -15.16
N GLU A 194 -10.30 28.08 -16.34
CA GLU A 194 -11.65 28.58 -16.55
C GLU A 194 -12.75 27.54 -16.25
N TYR A 195 -12.43 26.25 -16.29
CA TYR A 195 -13.35 25.16 -15.92
C TYR A 195 -13.50 24.96 -14.40
N ARG A 196 -12.54 25.46 -13.61
CA ARG A 196 -12.49 25.22 -12.15
C ARG A 196 -13.46 26.11 -11.36
N ARG A 197 -13.79 27.30 -11.86
CA ARG A 197 -14.66 28.28 -11.17
C ARG A 197 -16.15 28.08 -11.45
N LYS A 198 -16.55 27.78 -12.69
CA LYS A 198 -17.98 27.64 -13.05
C LYS A 198 -18.67 26.42 -12.42
N ASN A 199 -17.91 25.37 -12.10
CA ASN A 199 -18.47 24.17 -11.46
C ASN A 199 -18.54 24.28 -9.93
N MET A 200 -17.89 25.27 -9.32
CA MET A 200 -17.86 25.47 -7.86
C MET A 200 -19.03 26.33 -7.35
N ASP A 201 -19.48 27.33 -8.10
CA ASP A 201 -20.60 28.20 -7.68
C ASP A 201 -21.97 27.49 -7.69
N VAL A 202 -22.12 26.43 -8.48
CA VAL A 202 -23.35 25.63 -8.54
C VAL A 202 -23.43 24.63 -7.36
N LEU A 203 -22.29 24.29 -6.74
CA LEU A 203 -22.21 23.26 -5.71
C LEU A 203 -22.57 23.77 -4.30
N PHE A 204 -22.46 25.08 -4.05
CA PHE A 204 -22.61 25.66 -2.71
C PHE A 204 -23.99 26.25 -2.39
N GLN A 205 -24.90 26.37 -3.37
CA GLN A 205 -26.20 27.03 -3.15
C GLN A 205 -27.29 26.16 -2.50
N ASN A 206 -27.06 24.85 -2.35
CA ASN A 206 -28.13 23.90 -1.96
C ASN A 206 -27.95 23.24 -0.58
N SER A 207 -27.13 23.75 0.32
CA SER A 207 -26.95 23.15 1.64
C SER A 207 -27.16 24.17 2.76
N THR A 208 -28.36 24.15 3.36
CA THR A 208 -28.54 24.64 4.74
C THR A 208 -27.98 23.59 5.69
N CYS A 209 -26.94 23.97 6.41
CA CYS A 209 -26.19 23.15 7.35
C CYS A 209 -26.77 23.30 8.76
N GLU A 210 -27.52 22.30 9.22
CA GLU A 210 -27.87 22.12 10.63
C GLU A 210 -27.81 20.62 10.96
N ASP A 211 -26.63 20.18 11.42
CA ASP A 211 -26.39 19.19 12.48
C ASP A 211 -24.94 18.65 12.37
N ALA A 212 -24.09 19.11 13.29
CA ALA A 212 -22.63 19.20 13.10
C ALA A 212 -21.80 18.15 13.86
N GLU A 213 -22.34 16.99 14.23
CA GLU A 213 -21.59 16.05 15.11
C GLU A 213 -21.31 14.64 14.57
N HIS A 214 -21.90 14.18 13.47
CA HIS A 214 -21.53 12.88 12.90
C HIS A 214 -21.80 12.80 11.39
N ASP A 215 -20.82 13.12 10.54
CA ASP A 215 -20.98 12.75 9.13
C ASP A 215 -19.68 12.68 8.29
N TRP A 216 -18.89 11.62 8.46
CA TRP A 216 -17.87 11.23 7.48
C TRP A 216 -18.51 10.56 6.24
N ILE A 217 -19.79 10.18 6.33
CA ILE A 217 -20.61 9.69 5.22
C ILE A 217 -20.95 10.86 4.29
N ALA A 218 -21.23 12.06 4.84
CA ALA A 218 -21.34 13.27 4.02
C ALA A 218 -20.05 13.61 3.23
N CYS A 219 -18.86 13.36 3.78
CA CYS A 219 -17.60 13.49 3.02
C CYS A 219 -17.48 12.43 1.90
N GLN A 220 -17.99 11.23 2.15
CA GLN A 220 -18.09 10.15 1.15
C GLN A 220 -19.11 10.48 0.05
N GLU A 221 -20.18 11.20 0.37
CA GLU A 221 -21.15 11.73 -0.57
C GLU A 221 -20.68 13.00 -1.30
N MET A 222 -19.83 13.82 -0.67
CA MET A 222 -19.13 14.94 -1.32
C MET A 222 -18.22 14.43 -2.45
N GLY A 223 -17.57 13.28 -2.22
CA GLY A 223 -16.83 12.53 -3.25
C GLY A 223 -17.74 11.98 -4.36
N ASN A 224 -19.00 11.63 -4.05
CA ASN A 224 -19.98 11.18 -5.05
C ASN A 224 -20.38 12.30 -6.03
N ASN A 225 -20.34 13.57 -5.65
CA ASN A 225 -20.70 14.67 -6.55
C ASN A 225 -19.58 15.05 -7.55
N ILE A 226 -18.35 14.57 -7.34
CA ILE A 226 -17.24 14.66 -8.31
C ILE A 226 -17.42 13.60 -9.43
N MET A 227 -18.35 12.65 -9.27
CA MET A 227 -18.57 11.48 -10.13
C MET A 227 -19.76 11.66 -11.08
N ARG A 228 -19.52 12.27 -12.25
CA ARG A 228 -20.34 11.98 -13.43
C ARG A 228 -19.55 11.46 -14.63
N GLU A 229 -18.22 11.35 -14.50
CA GLU A 229 -17.35 10.82 -15.54
C GLU A 229 -16.73 9.45 -15.20
N THR A 230 -16.90 8.93 -13.97
CA THR A 230 -16.17 7.74 -13.48
C THR A 230 -17.06 6.64 -12.87
N ASP A 231 -18.39 6.70 -13.05
CA ASP A 231 -19.36 5.81 -12.38
C ASP A 231 -19.11 4.30 -12.57
N ASN A 232 -18.49 3.90 -13.69
CA ASN A 232 -18.20 2.50 -13.98
C ASN A 232 -16.93 1.95 -13.26
N LEU A 233 -16.09 2.83 -12.68
CA LEU A 233 -14.85 2.45 -12.00
C LEU A 233 -15.05 2.18 -10.50
N TRP A 234 -16.14 2.68 -9.90
CA TRP A 234 -16.33 2.74 -8.45
C TRP A 234 -17.16 1.63 -7.83
N THR A 235 -18.02 0.99 -8.62
CA THR A 235 -18.89 -0.11 -8.15
C THR A 235 -18.12 -1.32 -7.59
N PRO A 236 -17.00 -1.76 -8.20
CA PRO A 236 -16.20 -2.88 -7.70
C PRO A 236 -15.53 -2.56 -6.35
N VAL A 237 -15.05 -1.32 -6.20
CA VAL A 237 -14.30 -0.91 -5.00
C VAL A 237 -15.21 -0.70 -3.80
N ARG A 238 -16.44 -0.22 -3.99
CA ARG A 238 -17.45 -0.19 -2.91
C ARG A 238 -17.69 -1.59 -2.34
N ARG A 239 -17.81 -2.60 -3.21
CA ARG A 239 -17.98 -4.00 -2.79
C ARG A 239 -16.75 -4.55 -2.06
N PHE A 240 -15.56 -4.17 -2.50
CA PHE A 240 -14.29 -4.56 -1.87
C PHE A 240 -14.13 -3.95 -0.47
N LEU A 241 -14.32 -2.63 -0.32
CA LEU A 241 -14.22 -1.92 0.97
C LEU A 241 -15.29 -2.40 1.98
N GLN A 242 -16.49 -2.76 1.50
CA GLN A 242 -17.54 -3.32 2.37
C GLN A 242 -17.21 -4.73 2.87
N LYS A 243 -16.51 -5.55 2.06
CA LYS A 243 -16.20 -6.95 2.38
C LYS A 243 -15.08 -7.12 3.39
N HIS A 244 -14.14 -6.18 3.46
CA HIS A 244 -12.97 -6.25 4.36
C HIS A 244 -13.14 -5.46 5.67
N ARG A 245 -14.34 -4.96 5.97
CA ARG A 245 -14.66 -4.39 7.29
C ARG A 245 -14.61 -5.48 8.36
N LYS A 246 -13.88 -5.26 9.46
CA LYS A 246 -14.05 -6.05 10.69
C LYS A 246 -15.43 -5.73 11.27
N PRO A 247 -16.29 -6.72 11.56
CA PRO A 247 -17.55 -6.44 12.24
C PRO A 247 -17.22 -5.88 13.63
N ARG A 248 -17.70 -4.67 13.91
CA ARG A 248 -17.70 -4.16 15.29
C ARG A 248 -18.84 -4.86 16.02
N TRP A 249 -18.63 -5.20 17.30
CA TRP A 249 -19.72 -5.62 18.18
C TRP A 249 -20.83 -4.56 18.12
N GLY A 250 -21.99 -4.92 17.55
CA GLY A 250 -23.12 -4.01 17.32
C GLY A 250 -23.84 -4.20 15.99
N ASP A 251 -23.21 -4.80 14.97
CA ASP A 251 -23.86 -5.07 13.68
C ASP A 251 -24.60 -6.43 13.72
N PHE A 252 -25.71 -6.51 14.45
CA PHE A 252 -26.66 -7.63 14.42
C PHE A 252 -28.01 -7.20 13.82
N ASP A 253 -28.00 -6.61 12.64
CA ASP A 253 -29.24 -6.46 11.86
C ASP A 253 -29.48 -7.74 11.07
N GLY A 254 -30.24 -8.67 11.66
CA GLY A 254 -30.68 -9.88 10.95
C GLY A 254 -31.32 -11.00 11.76
N ILE A 255 -31.54 -10.86 13.08
CA ILE A 255 -32.35 -11.84 13.83
C ILE A 255 -33.77 -11.29 13.92
N TYR A 256 -34.64 -11.72 13.00
CA TYR A 256 -36.08 -11.62 13.21
C TYR A 256 -36.44 -12.60 14.33
N ILE A 257 -36.75 -12.07 15.51
CA ILE A 257 -37.51 -12.80 16.52
C ILE A 257 -38.96 -12.65 16.05
N ASP A 258 -39.52 -13.73 15.49
CA ASP A 258 -40.94 -13.78 15.20
C ASP A 258 -41.70 -13.61 16.53
N GLU A 259 -42.42 -12.50 16.68
CA GLU A 259 -43.39 -12.31 17.75
C GLU A 259 -44.51 -13.34 17.53
N GLU A 260 -44.57 -14.37 18.38
CA GLU A 260 -45.70 -15.29 18.44
C GLU A 260 -46.98 -14.51 18.76
N GLU A 261 -47.89 -14.39 17.78
CA GLU A 261 -49.26 -13.93 17.99
C GLU A 261 -49.99 -14.91 18.92
N PHE A 262 -50.46 -14.37 20.06
CA PHE A 262 -51.38 -15.02 20.97
C PHE A 262 -52.72 -15.33 20.28
N TYR A 263 -53.17 -16.58 20.39
CA TYR A 263 -54.58 -16.95 20.47
C TYR A 263 -54.80 -18.02 21.54
#